data_AF-A0A7S0R4G9-F1
#
_entry.id   AF-A0A7S0R4G9-F1
#
_cell.length_a   1.000
_cell.length_b   1.000
_cell.length_c   1.000
_cell.angle_alpha   90.00
_cell.angle_beta   90.00
_cell.angle_gamma   90.00
#
_symmetry.space_group_name_H-M   'P 1'
#
loop_
_entity.id
_entity.type
_entity.pdbx_description
1 polymer ?
#
loop_
_entity_poly.entity_id
_entity_poly.type
_entity_poly.pdbx_seq_one_letter_code
_entity_poly.pdbx_strand_id
1 'polypeptide(L)'
;RLFLADLGGSERINQSKANTNIKGDHIRAAGTVTWEEYYADRERLAETANINRGLFALKKCIDALNDREQAVLDGRPLPYIPYQDSRLTMLLSSALGGDSKTVVVVTASMEPRHAVETIQTLRFGERCANVANKTDMTARQLQQVLEALDAEIAATEALVQKHERWEMRRVVRQDVVEGVVEAEEFVTTTVLVGAEEHREHLEKLLQRRRELLGEVDPEAESSATGADTTEGKEGDGAPAQ
;
A
#
# COMPACT_ATOMS: atom_id res chain seq x y z
N ARG A 1 10.33 10.70 12.79
CA ARG A 1 11.22 10.18 13.85
C ARG A 1 12.04 9.05 13.25
N LEU A 2 13.33 8.99 13.52
CA LEU A 2 14.20 7.89 13.05
C LEU A 2 14.33 6.88 14.19
N PHE A 3 14.11 5.60 13.88
CA PHE A 3 14.34 4.50 14.80
C PHE A 3 15.46 3.63 14.24
N LEU A 4 16.41 3.29 15.10
CA LEU A 4 17.52 2.42 14.75
C LEU A 4 17.50 1.24 15.72
N ALA A 5 17.44 0.04 15.17
CA ALA A 5 17.45 -1.20 15.94
C ALA A 5 18.64 -2.03 15.46
N ASP A 6 19.56 -2.33 16.37
CA ASP A 6 20.63 -3.27 16.10
C ASP A 6 20.18 -4.68 16.48
N LEU A 7 20.09 -5.54 15.47
CA LEU A 7 19.68 -6.93 15.60
C LEU A 7 20.94 -7.80 15.73
N GLY A 8 21.62 -7.67 16.86
CA GLY A 8 22.79 -8.51 17.19
C GLY A 8 22.41 -9.97 17.48
N GLY A 9 23.35 -10.89 17.30
CA GLY A 9 23.25 -12.24 17.87
C GLY A 9 22.56 -13.32 17.01
N SER A 10 22.61 -13.22 15.67
CA SER A 10 22.02 -14.26 14.80
C SER A 10 22.81 -15.57 14.77
N GLU A 11 24.02 -15.58 15.33
CA GLU A 11 24.85 -16.77 15.41
C GLU A 11 24.20 -17.89 16.24
N ARG A 12 24.34 -19.13 15.77
CA ARG A 12 23.86 -20.28 16.53
C ARG A 12 24.51 -20.30 17.92
N ILE A 13 23.75 -20.67 18.94
CA ILE A 13 24.23 -20.89 20.33
C ILE A 13 25.48 -21.81 20.34
N ASN A 14 25.56 -22.73 19.37
CA ASN A 14 26.69 -23.63 19.19
C ASN A 14 27.94 -23.00 18.55
N GLN A 15 27.93 -21.76 18.10
CA GLN A 15 29.12 -21.08 17.51
C GLN A 15 29.52 -19.81 18.27
N SER A 16 28.65 -19.27 19.12
CA SER A 16 29.00 -18.12 19.96
C SER A 16 30.15 -18.47 20.91
N LYS A 17 31.16 -17.60 20.98
CA LYS A 17 32.25 -17.69 21.98
C LYS A 17 31.75 -17.56 23.41
N ALA A 18 30.52 -17.07 23.60
CA ALA A 18 29.81 -17.08 24.89
C ALA A 18 29.67 -18.51 25.45
N ASN A 19 29.66 -19.52 24.58
CA ASN A 19 29.48 -20.93 24.93
C ASN A 19 30.79 -21.72 25.04
N THR A 20 31.96 -21.09 24.90
CA THR A 20 33.25 -21.81 25.06
C THR A 20 33.38 -22.48 26.42
N ASN A 21 32.73 -21.92 27.45
CA ASN A 21 32.63 -22.51 28.80
C ASN A 21 31.44 -23.46 29.00
N ILE A 22 30.51 -23.54 28.04
CA ILE A 22 29.22 -24.26 28.18
C ILE A 22 29.18 -25.54 27.32
N LYS A 23 30.09 -25.69 26.34
CA LYS A 23 30.17 -26.87 25.46
C LYS A 23 30.84 -28.10 26.07
N GLY A 24 31.49 -27.97 27.22
CA GLY A 24 31.74 -29.15 28.05
C GLY A 24 30.41 -29.70 28.54
N ASP A 25 30.35 -30.97 28.89
CA ASP A 25 29.18 -31.66 29.46
C ASP A 25 28.77 -31.14 30.86
N HIS A 26 28.86 -29.82 31.05
CA HIS A 26 28.85 -29.11 32.31
C HIS A 26 28.03 -27.83 32.14
N ILE A 27 26.70 -27.96 32.22
CA ILE A 27 26.02 -27.06 33.16
C ILE A 27 26.70 -27.37 34.48
N ARG A 28 27.68 -26.55 34.88
CA ARG A 28 28.48 -26.76 36.09
C ARG A 28 27.49 -27.04 37.22
N ALA A 29 27.44 -28.28 37.70
CA ALA A 29 26.45 -28.69 38.69
C ALA A 29 26.69 -27.88 39.96
N ALA A 30 25.61 -27.53 40.67
CA ALA A 30 25.73 -26.87 41.97
C ALA A 30 26.71 -27.65 42.85
N GLY A 31 27.80 -26.99 43.28
CA GLY A 31 28.88 -27.62 44.06
C GLY A 31 30.18 -27.95 43.30
N THR A 32 30.23 -27.81 41.96
CA THR A 32 31.48 -27.93 41.17
C THR A 32 32.18 -26.59 40.92
N VAL A 33 31.48 -25.49 41.19
CA VAL A 33 31.93 -24.10 41.03
C VAL A 33 31.38 -23.26 42.16
N THR A 34 31.92 -22.05 42.33
CA THR A 34 31.37 -21.09 43.28
C THR A 34 29.92 -20.76 42.90
N TRP A 35 29.10 -20.42 43.90
CA TRP A 35 27.73 -20.00 43.65
C TRP A 35 27.67 -18.79 42.70
N GLU A 36 28.63 -17.86 42.84
CA GLU A 36 28.77 -16.69 41.96
C GLU A 36 28.97 -17.09 40.49
N GLU A 37 29.87 -18.04 40.21
CA GLU A 37 30.09 -18.56 38.85
C GLU A 37 28.86 -19.29 38.31
N TYR A 38 28.19 -20.10 39.14
CA TYR A 38 26.99 -20.84 38.74
C TYR A 38 25.83 -19.90 38.34
N TYR A 39 25.58 -18.86 39.13
CA TYR A 39 24.52 -17.90 38.82
C TYR A 39 24.87 -17.03 37.60
N ALA A 40 26.13 -16.61 37.46
CA ALA A 40 26.58 -15.85 36.30
C ALA A 40 26.45 -16.66 34.98
N ASP A 41 26.79 -17.95 34.99
CA ASP A 41 26.64 -18.82 33.83
C ASP A 41 25.16 -19.02 33.45
N ARG A 42 24.28 -19.17 34.45
CA ARG A 42 22.82 -19.25 34.23
C ARG A 42 22.24 -17.96 33.66
N GLU A 43 22.69 -16.82 34.15
CA GLU A 43 22.23 -15.51 33.68
C GLU A 43 22.60 -15.29 32.21
N ARG A 44 23.84 -15.63 31.82
CA ARG A 44 24.29 -15.59 30.42
C ARG A 44 23.50 -16.54 29.51
N LEU A 45 23.19 -17.74 30.00
CA LEU A 45 22.35 -18.71 29.27
C LEU A 45 20.93 -18.16 29.06
N ALA A 46 20.33 -17.56 30.09
CA ALA A 46 19.02 -16.96 30.00
C ALA A 46 19.00 -15.75 29.05
N GLU A 47 20.04 -14.92 29.07
CA GLU A 47 20.21 -13.81 28.13
C GLU A 47 20.31 -14.30 26.69
N THR A 48 21.18 -15.26 26.42
CA THR A 48 21.37 -15.87 25.09
C THR A 48 20.06 -16.48 24.57
N ALA A 49 19.30 -17.16 25.44
CA ALA A 49 18.00 -17.72 25.09
C ALA A 49 16.97 -16.62 24.72
N ASN A 50 16.96 -15.51 25.47
CA ASN A 50 16.05 -14.39 25.23
C ASN A 50 16.38 -13.64 23.93
N ILE A 51 17.66 -13.45 23.59
CA ILE A 51 18.09 -12.87 22.31
C ILE A 51 17.56 -13.72 21.14
N ASN A 52 17.79 -15.03 21.21
CA ASN A 52 17.34 -15.95 20.17
C ASN A 52 15.82 -16.01 20.05
N ARG A 53 15.09 -15.88 21.16
CA ARG A 53 13.63 -15.79 21.14
C ARG A 53 13.16 -14.57 20.32
N GLY A 54 13.79 -13.42 20.50
CA GLY A 54 13.47 -12.21 19.75
C GLY A 54 13.69 -12.37 18.24
N LEU A 55 14.87 -12.84 17.84
CA LEU A 55 15.21 -13.04 16.43
C LEU A 55 14.36 -14.14 15.76
N PHE A 56 14.03 -15.20 16.49
CA PHE A 56 13.16 -16.25 16.00
C PHE A 56 11.72 -15.77 15.80
N ALA A 57 11.18 -15.01 16.76
CA ALA A 57 9.87 -14.37 16.62
C ALA A 57 9.85 -13.38 15.45
N LEU A 58 10.93 -12.62 15.26
CA LEU A 58 11.08 -11.71 14.13
C LEU A 58 11.02 -12.44 12.79
N LYS A 59 11.77 -13.54 12.65
CA LYS A 59 11.73 -14.39 11.45
C LYS A 59 10.32 -14.89 11.17
N LYS A 60 9.61 -15.38 12.19
CA LYS A 60 8.21 -15.82 12.05
C LYS A 60 7.28 -14.69 11.59
N CYS A 61 7.45 -13.48 12.12
CA CYS A 61 6.64 -12.33 11.70
C CYS A 61 6.86 -11.99 10.23
N ILE A 62 8.12 -11.97 9.78
CA ILE A 62 8.47 -11.70 8.38
C ILE A 62 7.90 -12.78 7.45
N ASP A 63 8.06 -14.06 7.82
CA ASP A 63 7.53 -15.17 7.04
C ASP A 63 5.99 -15.07 6.93
N ALA A 64 5.29 -14.79 8.04
CA ALA A 64 3.84 -14.60 8.04
C ALA A 64 3.37 -13.35 7.25
N LEU A 65 4.17 -12.29 7.22
CA LEU A 65 3.90 -11.08 6.43
C LEU A 65 4.01 -11.34 4.93
N ASN A 66 5.04 -12.07 4.52
CA ASN A 66 5.19 -12.47 3.12
C ASN A 66 4.07 -13.43 2.69
N ASP A 67 3.71 -14.38 3.55
CA ASP A 67 2.57 -15.29 3.31
C ASP A 67 1.24 -14.54 3.21
N ARG A 68 1.09 -13.42 3.93
CA ARG A 68 -0.11 -12.59 3.89
C ARG A 68 -0.31 -11.94 2.53
N GLU A 69 0.75 -11.44 1.92
CA GLU A 69 0.68 -10.85 0.58
C GLU A 69 0.25 -11.90 -0.45
N GLN A 70 0.84 -13.09 -0.40
CA GLN A 70 0.45 -14.21 -1.24
C GLN A 70 -0.99 -14.66 -0.97
N ALA A 71 -1.42 -14.69 0.29
CA ALA A 71 -2.79 -15.04 0.65
C ALA A 71 -3.82 -14.05 0.09
N VAL A 72 -3.49 -12.75 -0.01
CA VAL A 72 -4.35 -11.75 -0.67
C VAL A 72 -4.50 -12.07 -2.15
N LEU A 73 -3.41 -12.40 -2.84
CA LEU A 73 -3.42 -12.73 -4.26
C LEU A 73 -4.22 -14.01 -4.55
N ASP A 74 -4.07 -15.02 -3.69
CA ASP A 74 -4.74 -16.31 -3.83
C ASP A 74 -6.19 -16.34 -3.31
N GLY A 75 -6.68 -15.25 -2.71
CA GLY A 75 -7.99 -15.22 -2.06
C GLY A 75 -8.12 -16.11 -0.81
N ARG A 76 -6.99 -16.40 -0.15
CA ARG A 76 -6.91 -17.25 1.06
C ARG A 76 -7.09 -16.42 2.34
N PRO A 77 -7.52 -17.04 3.47
CA PRO A 77 -7.61 -16.35 4.74
C PRO A 77 -6.25 -15.80 5.16
N LEU A 78 -6.25 -14.58 5.69
CA LEU A 78 -5.02 -13.88 6.05
C LEU A 78 -4.38 -14.53 7.29
N PRO A 79 -3.08 -14.84 7.26
CA PRO A 79 -2.40 -15.43 8.40
C PRO A 79 -2.31 -14.44 9.58
N TYR A 80 -2.33 -14.99 10.79
CA TYR A 80 -2.03 -14.25 12.01
C TYR A 80 -0.53 -13.96 12.08
N ILE A 81 -0.17 -12.70 12.37
CA ILE A 81 1.23 -12.28 12.50
C ILE A 81 1.58 -12.21 14.00
N PRO A 82 2.54 -13.03 14.49
CA PRO A 82 2.79 -13.21 15.92
C PRO A 82 3.70 -12.13 16.53
N TYR A 83 3.34 -10.85 16.41
CA TYR A 83 4.15 -9.76 16.98
C TYR A 83 4.33 -9.87 18.51
N GLN A 84 3.38 -10.52 19.19
CA GLN A 84 3.35 -10.65 20.66
C GLN A 84 4.30 -11.74 21.20
N ASP A 85 4.90 -12.56 20.33
CA ASP A 85 5.78 -13.67 20.75
C ASP A 85 7.08 -13.16 21.44
N SER A 86 7.48 -11.92 21.16
CA SER A 86 8.63 -11.25 21.77
C SER A 86 8.43 -9.73 21.91
N ARG A 87 9.09 -9.12 22.90
CA ARG A 87 9.10 -7.65 23.05
C ARG A 87 9.73 -6.94 21.84
N LEU A 88 10.72 -7.57 21.21
CA LEU A 88 11.39 -7.05 20.02
C LEU A 88 10.40 -6.86 18.87
N THR A 89 9.61 -7.89 18.57
CA THR A 89 8.61 -7.84 17.49
C THR A 89 7.45 -6.91 17.82
N MET A 90 7.10 -6.73 19.10
CA MET A 90 6.13 -5.71 19.52
C MET A 90 6.64 -4.30 19.24
N LEU A 91 7.90 -4.01 19.58
CA LEU A 91 8.52 -2.70 19.34
C LEU A 91 8.69 -2.41 17.85
N LEU A 92 8.98 -3.44 17.04
CA LEU A 92 9.16 -3.32 15.59
C LEU A 92 7.86 -3.49 14.79
N SER A 93 6.72 -3.64 15.44
CA SER A 93 5.43 -3.88 14.76
C SER A 93 5.06 -2.78 13.76
N SER A 94 5.39 -1.51 14.05
CA SER A 94 5.19 -0.40 13.11
C SER A 94 6.16 -0.44 11.92
N ALA A 95 7.35 -1.02 12.10
CA ALA A 95 8.37 -1.15 11.06
C ALA A 95 8.15 -2.37 10.15
N LEU A 96 7.35 -3.35 10.58
CA LEU A 96 7.13 -4.61 9.87
C LEU A 96 5.66 -4.73 9.51
N GLY A 97 5.27 -4.30 8.31
CA GLY A 97 3.89 -4.31 7.83
C GLY A 97 3.01 -3.17 8.37
N GLY A 98 3.59 -2.19 9.07
CA GLY A 98 2.88 -1.04 9.65
C GLY A 98 3.13 0.28 8.91
N ASP A 99 2.82 1.39 9.58
CA ASP A 99 3.05 2.77 9.08
C ASP A 99 4.47 3.25 9.39
N SER A 100 5.44 2.73 8.63
CA SER A 100 6.82 3.20 8.70
C SER A 100 7.57 2.96 7.39
N LYS A 101 8.47 3.87 7.04
CA LYS A 101 9.48 3.62 6.00
C LYS A 101 10.63 2.87 6.65
N THR A 102 10.80 1.60 6.28
CA THR A 102 11.74 0.71 6.94
C THR A 102 12.85 0.29 5.99
N VAL A 103 14.09 0.34 6.48
CA VAL A 103 15.28 -0.10 5.77
C VAL A 103 15.97 -1.13 6.65
N VAL A 104 16.34 -2.26 6.04
CA VAL A 104 17.13 -3.31 6.71
C VAL A 104 18.53 -3.28 6.11
N VAL A 105 19.53 -3.08 6.97
CA VAL A 105 20.95 -3.14 6.58
C VAL A 105 21.50 -4.49 7.00
N VAL A 106 21.97 -5.26 6.03
CA VAL A 106 22.55 -6.59 6.28
C VAL A 106 24.06 -6.48 6.34
N THR A 107 24.64 -6.88 7.46
CA THR A 107 26.10 -6.97 7.65
C THR A 107 26.52 -8.43 7.57
N ALA A 108 27.59 -8.71 6.83
CA ALA A 108 28.07 -10.07 6.60
C ALA A 108 29.61 -10.11 6.45
N SER A 109 30.19 -11.30 6.67
CA SER A 109 31.63 -11.52 6.55
C SER A 109 31.97 -12.27 5.26
N MET A 110 33.07 -11.88 4.61
CA MET A 110 33.57 -12.55 3.40
C MET A 110 34.48 -13.75 3.71
N GLU A 111 34.75 -14.05 4.98
CA GLU A 111 35.65 -15.14 5.34
C GLU A 111 34.99 -16.53 5.17
N PRO A 112 35.68 -17.53 4.61
CA PRO A 112 35.10 -18.86 4.36
C PRO A 112 34.52 -19.54 5.60
N ARG A 113 35.12 -19.34 6.78
CA ARG A 113 34.63 -19.89 8.05
C ARG A 113 33.24 -19.38 8.45
N HIS A 114 32.81 -18.25 7.91
CA HIS A 114 31.52 -17.62 8.18
C HIS A 114 30.54 -17.72 6.99
N ALA A 115 30.89 -18.47 5.94
CA ALA A 115 30.08 -18.56 4.73
C ALA A 115 28.65 -19.06 5.01
N VAL A 116 28.50 -20.07 5.87
CA VAL A 116 27.19 -20.65 6.21
C VAL A 116 26.28 -19.62 6.90
N GLU A 117 26.81 -18.85 7.84
CA GLU A 117 26.04 -17.81 8.55
C GLU A 117 25.74 -16.63 7.61
N THR A 118 26.72 -16.22 6.81
CA THR A 118 26.56 -15.15 5.80
C THR A 118 25.42 -15.46 4.83
N ILE A 119 25.33 -16.69 4.32
CA ILE A 119 24.22 -17.10 3.43
C ILE A 119 22.87 -17.00 4.16
N GLN A 120 22.81 -17.40 5.44
CA GLN A 120 21.58 -17.30 6.23
C GLN A 120 21.15 -15.85 6.45
N THR A 121 22.10 -14.95 6.74
CA THR A 121 21.83 -13.52 6.91
C THR A 121 21.35 -12.87 5.61
N LEU A 122 21.96 -13.21 4.47
CA LEU A 122 21.53 -12.70 3.16
C LEU A 122 20.12 -13.16 2.80
N ARG A 123 19.79 -14.45 3.00
CA ARG A 123 18.43 -14.97 2.81
C ARG A 123 17.41 -14.36 3.76
N PHE A 124 17.83 -13.98 4.96
CA PHE A 124 16.99 -13.20 5.85
C PHE A 124 16.73 -11.81 5.28
N GLY A 125 17.76 -11.12 4.80
CA GLY A 125 17.65 -9.82 4.12
C GLY A 125 16.69 -9.85 2.92
N GLU A 126 16.80 -10.87 2.07
CA GLU A 126 15.89 -11.08 0.94
C GLU A 126 14.43 -11.18 1.39
N ARG A 127 14.14 -11.96 2.45
CA ARG A 127 12.78 -12.09 2.98
C ARG A 127 12.28 -10.80 3.62
N CYS A 128 13.15 -10.00 4.24
CA CYS A 128 12.80 -8.68 4.75
C CYS A 128 12.44 -7.71 3.62
N ALA A 129 13.12 -7.79 2.46
CA ALA A 129 12.88 -6.90 1.33
C ALA A 129 11.48 -7.07 0.71
N ASN A 130 10.89 -8.25 0.85
CA ASN A 130 9.53 -8.54 0.36
C ASN A 130 8.42 -8.03 1.28
N VAL A 131 8.74 -7.57 2.50
CA VAL A 131 7.72 -7.07 3.42
C VAL A 131 7.22 -5.70 2.96
N ALA A 132 5.95 -5.64 2.56
CA ALA A 132 5.29 -4.40 2.19
C ALA A 132 4.73 -3.65 3.42
N ASN A 133 5.17 -2.40 3.60
CA ASN A 133 4.63 -1.50 4.63
C ASN A 133 3.55 -0.58 4.04
N LYS A 134 2.49 -0.33 4.82
CA LYS A 134 1.41 0.59 4.45
C LYS A 134 1.69 1.95 5.07
N THR A 135 2.36 2.81 4.33
CA THR A 135 2.73 4.14 4.84
C THR A 135 1.64 5.17 4.55
N ASP A 136 1.14 5.82 5.60
CA ASP A 136 0.15 6.90 5.53
C ASP A 136 0.71 8.15 4.84
N MET A 137 2.04 8.24 4.70
CA MET A 137 2.69 9.32 3.96
C MET A 137 2.16 9.44 2.53
N THR A 138 1.89 8.32 1.85
CA THR A 138 1.31 8.36 0.50
C THR A 138 -0.09 8.95 0.53
N ALA A 139 -0.90 8.57 1.52
CA ALA A 139 -2.25 9.12 1.69
C ALA A 139 -2.22 10.61 2.04
N ARG A 140 -1.29 11.06 2.92
CA ARG A 140 -1.12 12.47 3.26
C ARG A 140 -0.61 13.31 2.09
N GLN A 141 0.32 12.77 1.31
CA GLN A 141 0.82 13.44 0.10
C GLN A 141 -0.31 13.59 -0.93
N LEU A 142 -1.12 12.55 -1.13
CA LEU A 142 -2.30 12.61 -1.98
C LEU A 142 -3.30 13.66 -1.47
N GLN A 143 -3.59 13.69 -0.16
CA GLN A 143 -4.44 14.71 0.45
C GLN A 143 -3.93 16.13 0.21
N GLN A 144 -2.63 16.39 0.40
CA GLN A 144 -2.05 17.70 0.14
C GLN A 144 -2.17 18.13 -1.33
N VAL A 145 -2.01 17.20 -2.26
CA VAL A 145 -2.21 17.47 -3.70
C VAL A 145 -3.68 17.78 -3.99
N LEU A 146 -4.61 17.04 -3.40
CA LEU A 146 -6.05 17.27 -3.55
C LEU A 146 -6.45 18.64 -2.97
N GLU A 147 -5.97 19.00 -1.78
CA GLU A 147 -6.22 20.31 -1.17
C GLU A 147 -5.69 21.46 -2.03
N ALA A 148 -4.50 21.31 -2.62
CA ALA A 148 -3.93 22.31 -3.52
C ALA A 148 -4.76 22.45 -4.82
N LEU A 149 -5.21 21.32 -5.39
CA LEU A 149 -6.10 21.32 -6.55
C LEU A 149 -7.46 21.95 -6.24
N ASP A 150 -8.05 21.64 -5.08
CA ASP A 150 -9.33 22.21 -4.64
C ASP A 150 -9.23 23.74 -4.48
N ALA A 151 -8.10 24.25 -3.98
CA ALA A 151 -7.84 25.68 -3.90
C ALA A 151 -7.71 26.34 -5.29
N GLU A 152 -7.05 25.66 -6.24
CA GLU A 152 -6.89 26.15 -7.62
C GLU A 152 -8.22 26.15 -8.38
N ILE A 153 -9.04 25.11 -8.19
CA ILE A 153 -10.41 25.01 -8.71
C ILE A 153 -11.24 26.18 -8.21
N ALA A 154 -11.28 26.42 -6.89
CA ALA A 154 -12.04 27.52 -6.30
C ALA A 154 -11.58 28.90 -6.81
N ALA A 155 -10.27 29.10 -7.00
CA ALA A 155 -9.74 30.33 -7.57
C ALA A 155 -10.15 30.52 -9.04
N THR A 156 -10.13 29.43 -9.83
CA THR A 156 -10.51 29.44 -11.24
C THR A 156 -12.02 29.66 -11.41
N GLU A 157 -12.85 29.04 -10.59
CA GLU A 157 -14.30 29.27 -10.54
C GLU A 157 -14.64 30.75 -10.26
N ALA A 158 -13.91 31.38 -9.33
CA ALA A 158 -14.09 32.81 -9.06
C ALA A 158 -13.69 33.69 -10.26
N LEU A 159 -12.65 33.31 -11.03
CA LEU A 159 -12.28 33.98 -12.27
C LEU A 159 -13.35 33.80 -13.35
N VAL A 160 -13.88 32.59 -13.50
CA VAL A 160 -15.00 32.31 -14.41
C VAL A 160 -16.17 33.24 -14.08
N GLN A 161 -16.63 33.26 -12.83
CA GLN A 161 -17.76 34.10 -12.41
C GLN A 161 -17.51 35.60 -12.64
N LYS A 162 -16.26 36.06 -12.47
CA LYS A 162 -15.90 37.48 -12.66
C LYS A 162 -15.86 37.88 -14.15
N HIS A 163 -15.45 36.96 -15.02
CA HIS A 163 -15.28 37.22 -16.46
C HIS A 163 -16.49 36.80 -17.29
N GLU A 164 -17.45 36.11 -16.69
CA GLU A 164 -18.73 35.75 -17.29
C GLU A 164 -19.59 36.98 -17.56
N ARG A 165 -20.05 37.08 -18.81
CA ARG A 165 -21.07 38.05 -19.21
C ARG A 165 -22.12 37.37 -20.06
N TRP A 166 -23.37 37.80 -19.88
CA TRP A 166 -24.48 37.38 -20.72
C TRP A 166 -24.49 38.22 -21.99
N GLU A 167 -24.41 37.56 -23.14
CA GLU A 167 -24.62 38.19 -24.44
C GLU A 167 -25.86 37.61 -25.12
N MET A 168 -26.63 38.48 -25.75
CA MET A 168 -27.78 38.10 -26.57
C MET A 168 -27.28 37.75 -27.96
N ARG A 169 -27.36 36.46 -28.33
CA ARG A 169 -27.00 36.00 -29.66
C ARG A 169 -28.26 35.67 -30.44
N ARG A 170 -28.37 36.20 -31.66
CA ARG A 170 -29.37 35.75 -32.62
C ARG A 170 -28.84 34.48 -33.28
N VAL A 171 -29.54 33.38 -33.06
CA VAL A 171 -29.27 32.10 -33.71
C VAL A 171 -30.42 31.83 -34.67
N VAL A 172 -30.09 31.55 -35.92
CA VAL A 172 -31.10 31.16 -36.92
C VAL A 172 -31.41 29.69 -36.69
N ARG A 173 -32.66 29.37 -36.34
CA ARG A 173 -33.16 28.00 -36.43
C ARG A 173 -33.82 27.85 -37.79
N GLN A 174 -33.33 26.89 -38.56
CA GLN A 174 -33.95 26.47 -39.80
C GLN A 174 -34.80 25.25 -39.49
N ASP A 175 -36.12 25.38 -39.64
CA ASP A 175 -37.00 24.23 -39.62
C ASP A 175 -36.91 23.56 -40.98
N VAL A 176 -36.34 22.35 -40.99
CA VAL A 176 -36.15 21.54 -42.20
C VAL A 176 -37.13 20.38 -42.16
N VAL A 177 -38.09 20.39 -43.09
CA VAL A 177 -39.04 19.29 -43.30
C VAL A 177 -38.75 18.70 -44.69
N GLU A 178 -38.51 17.39 -44.75
CA GLU A 178 -38.13 16.67 -46.00
C GLU A 178 -36.97 17.31 -46.79
N GLY A 179 -35.99 17.92 -46.12
CA GLY A 179 -34.82 18.53 -46.75
C GLY A 179 -35.08 19.91 -47.39
N VAL A 180 -36.28 20.47 -47.21
CA VAL A 180 -36.64 21.84 -47.63
C VAL A 180 -36.73 22.74 -46.40
N VAL A 181 -36.08 23.90 -46.46
CA VAL A 181 -36.16 24.93 -45.41
C VAL A 181 -37.48 25.68 -45.59
N GLU A 182 -38.45 25.46 -44.71
CA GLU A 182 -39.78 26.10 -44.79
C GLU A 182 -39.81 27.49 -44.12
N ALA A 183 -39.03 27.68 -43.05
CA ALA A 183 -38.97 28.95 -42.32
C ALA A 183 -37.60 29.17 -41.67
N GLU A 184 -37.11 30.42 -41.71
CA GLU A 184 -35.98 30.88 -40.91
C GLU A 184 -36.50 31.66 -39.70
N GLU A 185 -36.45 31.06 -38.52
CA GLU A 185 -36.85 31.74 -37.29
C GLU A 185 -35.61 32.30 -36.57
N PHE A 186 -35.62 33.61 -36.32
CA PHE A 186 -34.57 34.28 -35.55
C PHE A 186 -34.84 34.11 -34.05
N VAL A 187 -34.29 33.05 -33.46
CA VAL A 187 -34.39 32.83 -32.03
C VAL A 187 -33.32 33.65 -31.32
N THR A 188 -33.75 34.53 -30.42
CA THR A 188 -32.82 35.26 -29.55
C THR A 188 -32.52 34.40 -28.34
N THR A 189 -31.29 33.91 -28.24
CA THR A 189 -30.84 33.07 -27.11
C THR A 189 -29.80 33.83 -26.29
N THR A 190 -29.95 33.81 -24.98
CA THR A 190 -28.94 34.29 -24.03
C THR A 190 -27.82 33.26 -23.91
N VAL A 191 -26.60 33.63 -24.30
CA VAL A 191 -25.42 32.77 -24.18
C VAL A 191 -24.45 33.40 -23.20
N LEU A 192 -23.86 32.58 -22.35
CA LEU A 192 -22.82 32.97 -21.40
C LEU A 192 -21.47 32.93 -22.11
N VAL A 193 -20.74 34.05 -22.12
CA VAL A 193 -19.47 34.21 -22.87
C VAL A 193 -18.45 35.01 -22.05
N GLY A 194 -17.18 34.96 -22.46
CA GLY A 194 -16.09 35.78 -21.88
C GLY A 194 -15.15 35.04 -20.93
N ALA A 195 -15.52 33.87 -20.43
CA ALA A 195 -14.71 33.04 -19.54
C ALA A 195 -14.28 31.70 -20.17
N GLU A 196 -14.26 31.59 -21.50
CA GLU A 196 -14.01 30.32 -22.21
C GLU A 196 -12.66 29.69 -21.82
N GLU A 197 -11.57 30.46 -21.80
CA GLU A 197 -10.24 29.99 -21.39
C GLU A 197 -10.21 29.53 -19.93
N HIS A 198 -10.87 30.27 -19.03
CA HIS A 198 -10.95 29.89 -17.61
C HIS A 198 -11.81 28.63 -17.40
N ARG A 199 -12.85 28.43 -18.20
CA ARG A 199 -13.68 27.22 -18.17
C ARG A 199 -12.93 26.00 -18.68
N GLU A 200 -12.16 26.13 -19.75
CA GLU A 200 -11.29 25.06 -20.25
C GLU A 200 -10.23 24.68 -19.20
N HIS A 201 -9.63 25.66 -18.52
CA HIS A 201 -8.69 25.38 -17.42
C HIS A 201 -9.37 24.68 -16.24
N LEU A 202 -10.56 25.15 -15.85
CA LEU A 202 -11.36 24.52 -14.79
C LEU A 202 -11.70 23.06 -15.10
N GLU A 203 -12.09 22.75 -16.35
CA GLU A 203 -12.36 21.38 -16.80
C GLU A 203 -11.12 20.49 -16.68
N LYS A 204 -9.94 20.99 -17.06
CA LYS A 204 -8.67 20.25 -16.89
C LYS A 204 -8.35 19.97 -15.43
N LEU A 205 -8.56 20.94 -14.53
CA LEU A 205 -8.34 20.75 -13.10
C LEU A 205 -9.31 19.73 -12.50
N LEU A 206 -10.59 19.80 -12.87
CA LEU A 206 -11.61 18.84 -12.42
C LEU A 206 -11.32 17.42 -12.93
N GLN A 207 -10.91 17.28 -14.19
CA GLN A 207 -10.48 16.00 -14.75
C GLN A 207 -9.28 15.44 -13.98
N ARG A 208 -8.26 16.27 -13.74
CA ARG A 208 -7.07 15.86 -12.98
C ARG A 208 -7.41 15.40 -11.55
N ARG A 209 -8.37 16.07 -10.90
CA ARG A 209 -8.88 15.68 -9.58
C ARG A 209 -9.59 14.31 -9.62
N ARG A 210 -10.44 14.06 -10.62
CA ARG A 210 -11.13 12.77 -10.80
C ARG A 210 -10.13 11.62 -11.00
N GLU A 211 -9.11 11.83 -11.84
CA GLU A 211 -8.03 10.85 -12.07
C GLU A 211 -7.33 10.45 -10.76
N LEU A 212 -7.03 11.43 -9.90
CA LEU A 212 -6.36 11.18 -8.63
C LEU A 212 -7.23 10.45 -7.59
N LEU A 213 -8.55 10.64 -7.66
CA LEU A 213 -9.51 9.94 -6.82
C LEU A 213 -9.89 8.55 -7.36
N GLY A 214 -9.50 8.24 -8.59
CA GLY A 214 -9.85 6.98 -9.25
C GLY A 214 -11.33 6.89 -9.63
N GLU A 215 -12.02 8.03 -9.77
CA GLU A 215 -13.39 8.10 -10.27
C GLU A 215 -13.37 7.91 -11.80
N VAL A 216 -14.05 6.87 -12.29
CA VAL A 216 -14.19 6.60 -13.73
C VAL A 216 -15.27 7.54 -14.29
N ASP A 217 -15.04 8.09 -15.48
CA ASP A 217 -16.01 8.96 -16.15
C ASP A 217 -17.38 8.27 -16.30
N PRO A 218 -18.49 8.89 -15.86
CA PRO A 218 -19.83 8.29 -15.94
C PRO A 218 -20.29 8.04 -17.39
N GLU A 219 -19.65 8.64 -18.38
CA GLU A 219 -19.95 8.40 -19.79
C GLU A 219 -19.49 7.01 -20.28
N ALA A 220 -18.46 6.42 -19.65
CA ALA A 220 -17.96 5.10 -20.03
C ALA A 220 -18.94 3.97 -19.65
N GLU A 221 -19.67 4.10 -18.54
CA GLU A 221 -20.69 3.12 -18.13
C GLU A 221 -21.93 3.11 -19.05
N SER A 222 -22.26 4.24 -19.67
CA SER A 222 -23.38 4.32 -20.62
C SER A 222 -23.12 3.56 -21.93
N SER A 223 -21.84 3.43 -22.32
CA SER A 223 -21.44 2.71 -23.54
C SER A 223 -21.39 1.18 -23.37
N ALA A 224 -21.25 0.68 -22.14
CA ALA A 224 -21.15 -0.76 -21.85
C ALA A 224 -22.53 -1.42 -21.66
N THR A 225 -23.59 -0.65 -21.42
CA THR A 225 -24.94 -1.19 -21.15
C THR A 225 -25.83 -1.28 -22.41
N GLY A 226 -25.34 -0.81 -23.56
CA GLY A 226 -26.10 -0.74 -24.82
C GLY A 226 -25.96 -1.92 -25.78
N ALA A 227 -25.23 -2.98 -25.42
CA ALA A 227 -24.95 -4.11 -26.31
C ALA A 227 -25.37 -5.47 -25.73
N ASP A 228 -26.60 -5.59 -25.24
CA ASP A 228 -27.25 -6.90 -25.12
C ASP A 228 -28.77 -6.75 -25.17
N THR A 229 -29.35 -6.61 -26.38
CA THR A 229 -30.81 -6.71 -26.58
C THR A 229 -31.15 -6.99 -28.04
N THR A 230 -30.85 -8.20 -28.50
CA THR A 230 -31.44 -8.88 -29.68
C THR A 230 -31.04 -10.35 -29.52
N GLU A 231 -31.88 -11.39 -29.46
CA GLU A 231 -33.17 -11.61 -30.10
C GLU A 231 -34.01 -12.56 -29.23
N GLY A 232 -35.24 -12.16 -28.91
CA GLY A 232 -36.29 -13.10 -28.59
C GLY A 232 -36.80 -13.74 -29.88
N LYS A 233 -36.68 -15.07 -30.00
CA LYS A 233 -37.43 -15.85 -30.98
C LYS A 233 -38.48 -16.66 -30.25
N GLU A 234 -39.72 -16.19 -30.37
CA GLU A 234 -40.93 -16.96 -30.15
C GLU A 234 -40.94 -18.19 -31.05
N GLY A 235 -41.33 -19.32 -30.47
CA GLY A 235 -41.46 -20.61 -31.13
C GLY A 235 -42.45 -21.46 -30.34
N ASP A 236 -43.71 -21.24 -30.68
CA ASP A 236 -44.95 -21.90 -30.26
C ASP A 236 -44.89 -23.45 -30.24
N GLY A 237 -45.69 -24.08 -29.37
CA GLY A 237 -45.93 -25.53 -29.41
C GLY A 237 -46.09 -26.25 -28.06
N ALA A 238 -47.24 -26.12 -27.41
CA ALA A 238 -47.74 -27.07 -26.41
C ALA A 238 -48.17 -28.41 -27.07
N PRO A 239 -48.80 -29.36 -26.35
CA PRO A 239 -48.33 -30.16 -25.20
C PRO A 239 -48.46 -31.68 -25.47
N ALA A 240 -47.93 -32.56 -24.60
CA ALA A 240 -48.63 -33.76 -24.08
C ALA A 240 -47.69 -34.82 -23.46
N GLN A 241 -48.20 -35.37 -22.35
CA GLN A 241 -47.83 -36.59 -21.58
C GLN A 241 -46.70 -36.47 -20.55
#